data_AF-A0A517LWC6-F1
#
_entry.id   AF-A0A517LWC6-F1
#
_cell.length_a   1.000
_cell.length_b   1.000
_cell.length_c   1.000
_cell.angle_alpha   90.00
_cell.angle_beta   90.00
_cell.angle_gamma   90.00
#
_symmetry.space_group_name_H-M   'P 1'
#
loop_
_entity.id
_entity.type
_entity.pdbx_description
1 polymer ?
#
loop_
_entity_poly.entity_id
_entity_poly.type
_entity_poly.pdbx_seq_one_letter_code
_entity_poly.pdbx_strand_id
1 'polypeptide(L)'
;MRIKRNFCRSTLPIHQARTPQIQRLEPRWCMDSAWRNPVLPLDVNDSGTVTNTDVVVLLNRINSGIENQLPLGRPTDAFYLDTNGDMQITPIDALRILNAQHRYASEPALAVGTDPDSDPDGNGVILSDHVTLVGQSVAGAKVQLTDGTGVVLESLAVDAQTGAFEFTTTLSSGIHELTVTVIDPLGQSTTTTRQIRRGNLATNWNATALNVVREWTTTSDDPYEGRIVTSEPPRVARNLAMIQTAMFDAIAAIEGGYETYLPIAVAPAAGASAEAAAIEAAYTVSTALYPDADSMAIWNAARNESLSMIADGPDRTAGLAFGESVGLQMLALRDDDGSLATRTYTHGDAPGDWQRTFPGYLPPLLPQWVDVDPFVVDDVTDFRPAAPPALTTAEYAASVDEVMRLGGVDSVERTADQTDIAIFWADGGGTFTPPGHWNQIASDVLVGQQQPLLETARTLALLNLAMADAGIAAWDTKYHYDLWRPIDAIQRADEDGNAATAQDAAWRPLLTSPPFPTYTSGHSTFSGAADAVLTELLGDNVSFTSQTDAFASPGQRPLDPSLVVTRTFASFTEAAEEAGLSRIFGGIHFDFDNTAGLDTGRAIGTQAAATMLRPLDG
;
A
#
# COMPACT_ATOMS: atom_id res chain seq x y z
N MET A 1 -72.33 22.15 45.44
CA MET A 1 -72.62 23.54 45.04
C MET A 1 -73.49 23.51 43.80
N ARG A 2 -74.40 24.47 43.67
CA ARG A 2 -75.61 24.48 42.85
C ARG A 2 -75.34 24.67 41.33
N ILE A 3 -76.09 23.93 40.51
CA ILE A 3 -76.93 24.39 39.36
C ILE A 3 -76.13 24.93 38.13
N LYS A 4 -76.30 24.46 36.88
CA LYS A 4 -77.54 24.47 36.08
C LYS A 4 -77.44 23.57 34.83
N ARG A 5 -78.50 22.80 34.59
CA ARG A 5 -78.82 22.05 33.36
C ARG A 5 -79.26 23.01 32.25
N ASN A 6 -79.16 22.58 30.99
CA ASN A 6 -80.34 22.56 30.10
C ASN A 6 -80.19 21.53 28.96
N PHE A 7 -81.28 20.78 28.82
CA PHE A 7 -81.60 19.72 27.85
C PHE A 7 -82.04 20.32 26.50
N CYS A 8 -81.86 19.58 25.40
CA CYS A 8 -83.01 19.06 24.64
C CYS A 8 -82.62 17.91 23.69
N ARG A 9 -83.52 16.93 23.60
CA ARG A 9 -83.42 15.62 22.91
C ARG A 9 -83.83 15.71 21.43
N SER A 10 -83.32 14.81 20.60
CA SER A 10 -84.17 14.01 19.70
C SER A 10 -83.44 12.75 19.20
N THR A 11 -84.23 11.75 18.82
CA THR A 11 -83.93 10.32 18.67
C THR A 11 -83.87 9.86 17.20
N LEU A 12 -82.91 8.95 16.90
CA LEU A 12 -82.86 7.93 15.82
C LEU A 12 -82.76 8.44 14.35
N PRO A 13 -82.30 7.63 13.34
CA PRO A 13 -81.89 6.21 13.31
C PRO A 13 -80.55 5.91 12.60
N ILE A 14 -80.14 4.63 12.64
CA ILE A 14 -78.98 4.04 11.96
C ILE A 14 -79.34 3.63 10.51
N HIS A 15 -78.35 3.70 9.62
CA HIS A 15 -78.20 3.11 8.27
C HIS A 15 -78.83 3.82 7.05
N GLN A 16 -77.99 4.59 6.36
CA GLN A 16 -77.92 4.56 4.90
C GLN A 16 -76.46 4.38 4.46
N ALA A 17 -76.24 3.36 3.64
CA ALA A 17 -74.96 3.01 3.04
C ALA A 17 -74.45 4.14 2.14
N ARG A 18 -73.20 4.58 2.35
CA ARG A 18 -72.46 5.38 1.37
C ARG A 18 -71.57 4.46 0.57
N THR A 19 -71.93 4.31 -0.69
CA THR A 19 -71.13 3.72 -1.77
C THR A 19 -69.78 4.44 -1.83
N PRO A 20 -68.63 3.73 -1.78
CA PRO A 20 -67.35 4.36 -2.08
C PRO A 20 -67.34 4.67 -3.59
N GLN A 21 -67.26 5.95 -3.95
CA GLN A 21 -66.83 6.32 -5.29
C GLN A 21 -65.38 5.87 -5.43
N ILE A 22 -65.18 4.71 -6.03
CA ILE A 22 -63.89 4.32 -6.60
C ILE A 22 -63.66 5.31 -7.74
N GLN A 23 -62.90 6.38 -7.50
CA GLN A 23 -62.25 7.07 -8.60
C GLN A 23 -61.32 6.05 -9.26
N ARG A 24 -61.57 5.74 -10.53
CA ARG A 24 -60.54 5.15 -11.38
C ARG A 24 -59.40 6.15 -11.37
N LEU A 25 -58.30 5.80 -10.71
CA LEU A 25 -57.01 6.40 -11.00
C LEU A 25 -56.78 6.19 -12.51
N GLU A 26 -56.61 7.28 -13.25
CA GLU A 26 -56.09 7.15 -14.61
C GLU A 26 -54.75 6.44 -14.55
N PRO A 27 -54.46 5.50 -15.46
CA PRO A 27 -53.18 4.83 -15.46
C PRO A 27 -52.11 5.90 -15.71
N ARG A 28 -51.27 6.19 -14.70
CA ARG A 28 -50.02 6.91 -14.91
C ARG A 28 -49.14 6.02 -15.76
N TRP A 29 -49.08 6.30 -17.05
CA TRP A 29 -48.05 5.74 -17.91
C TRP A 29 -46.74 6.45 -17.54
N CYS A 30 -46.09 6.01 -16.46
CA CYS A 30 -44.64 6.18 -16.28
C CYS A 30 -43.92 5.25 -17.26
N MET A 31 -44.19 5.38 -18.56
CA MET A 31 -43.34 4.83 -19.58
C MET A 31 -42.41 5.95 -20.00
N ASP A 32 -41.09 5.74 -19.92
CA ASP A 32 -40.13 6.63 -20.56
C ASP A 32 -40.60 6.87 -22.01
N SER A 33 -40.75 8.14 -22.38
CA SER A 33 -41.12 8.54 -23.74
C SER A 33 -40.18 7.84 -24.72
N ALA A 34 -40.71 7.18 -25.75
CA ALA A 34 -39.89 6.54 -26.78
C ALA A 34 -38.98 7.55 -27.51
N TRP A 35 -39.28 8.86 -27.37
CA TRP A 35 -38.54 9.99 -27.91
C TRP A 35 -37.50 10.58 -26.96
N ARG A 36 -37.36 10.02 -25.76
CA ARG A 36 -36.33 10.38 -24.80
C ARG A 36 -35.20 9.36 -24.87
N ASN A 37 -33.97 9.83 -24.94
CA ASN A 37 -32.81 8.95 -24.95
C ASN A 37 -32.78 8.19 -23.61
N PRO A 38 -32.81 6.85 -23.61
CA PRO A 38 -32.88 6.06 -22.38
C PRO A 38 -31.54 5.99 -21.64
N VAL A 39 -30.43 6.35 -22.29
CA VAL A 39 -29.07 6.32 -21.73
C VAL A 39 -28.69 7.70 -21.23
N LEU A 40 -28.76 8.72 -22.08
CA LEU A 40 -28.45 10.12 -21.75
C LEU A 40 -29.62 11.01 -22.18
N PRO A 41 -30.57 11.35 -21.29
CA PRO A 41 -31.81 12.05 -21.67
C PRO A 41 -31.65 13.40 -22.39
N LEU A 42 -30.47 14.01 -22.35
CA LEU A 42 -30.16 15.29 -23.02
C LEU A 42 -29.39 15.10 -24.34
N ASP A 43 -28.97 13.88 -24.66
CA ASP A 43 -28.29 13.50 -25.91
C ASP A 43 -29.35 13.20 -26.97
N VAL A 44 -29.68 14.24 -27.73
CA VAL A 44 -30.76 14.23 -28.72
C VAL A 44 -30.32 13.47 -29.96
N ASN A 45 -29.04 13.54 -30.31
CA ASN A 45 -28.49 12.93 -31.52
C ASN A 45 -27.92 11.52 -31.31
N ASP A 46 -27.94 11.01 -30.09
CA ASP A 46 -27.44 9.68 -29.70
C ASP A 46 -25.94 9.51 -29.99
N SER A 47 -25.16 10.58 -29.79
CA SER A 47 -23.71 10.58 -30.01
C SER A 47 -22.91 10.03 -28.83
N GLY A 48 -23.55 9.83 -27.67
CA GLY A 48 -22.92 9.50 -26.39
C GLY A 48 -22.45 10.72 -25.60
N THR A 49 -22.63 11.94 -26.13
CA THR A 49 -22.22 13.19 -25.47
C THR A 49 -23.21 14.32 -25.75
N VAL A 50 -23.45 15.18 -24.77
CA VAL A 50 -24.41 16.30 -24.88
C VAL A 50 -23.67 17.57 -25.28
N THR A 51 -23.82 17.98 -26.53
CA THR A 51 -23.10 19.11 -27.13
C THR A 51 -24.05 20.18 -27.66
N ASN A 52 -23.50 21.30 -28.15
CA ASN A 52 -24.31 22.33 -28.81
C ASN A 52 -25.04 21.78 -30.06
N THR A 53 -24.59 20.65 -30.61
CA THR A 53 -25.26 19.97 -31.72
C THR A 53 -26.67 19.52 -31.33
N ASP A 54 -26.85 19.02 -30.12
CA ASP A 54 -28.15 18.56 -29.61
C ASP A 54 -29.16 19.71 -29.51
N VAL A 55 -28.68 20.87 -29.06
CA VAL A 55 -29.47 22.12 -29.05
C VAL A 55 -29.88 22.50 -30.47
N VAL A 56 -28.95 22.45 -31.42
CA VAL A 56 -29.20 22.79 -32.83
C VAL A 56 -30.24 21.85 -33.45
N VAL A 57 -30.21 20.55 -33.14
CA VAL A 57 -31.22 19.59 -33.60
C VAL A 57 -32.61 19.99 -33.12
N LEU A 58 -32.77 20.28 -31.83
CA LEU A 58 -34.04 20.73 -31.26
C LEU A 58 -34.51 22.06 -31.86
N LEU A 59 -33.63 23.05 -31.96
CA LEU A 59 -33.98 24.37 -32.53
C LEU A 59 -34.39 24.28 -34.00
N ASN A 60 -33.69 23.48 -34.80
CA ASN A 60 -34.05 23.24 -36.20
C ASN A 60 -35.43 22.59 -36.30
N ARG A 61 -35.73 21.62 -35.43
CA ARG A 61 -37.04 20.96 -35.38
C ARG A 61 -38.15 21.93 -34.96
N ILE A 62 -37.94 22.70 -33.90
CA ILE A 62 -38.90 23.71 -33.41
C ILE A 62 -39.18 24.75 -34.51
N ASN A 63 -38.14 25.21 -35.21
CA ASN A 63 -38.27 26.21 -36.27
C ASN A 63 -38.85 25.67 -37.59
N SER A 64 -38.97 24.34 -37.75
CA SER A 64 -39.53 23.72 -38.96
C SER A 64 -41.06 23.87 -39.10
N GLY A 65 -41.75 24.30 -38.03
CA GLY A 65 -43.20 24.50 -38.03
C GLY A 65 -44.03 23.21 -38.04
N ILE A 66 -43.41 22.05 -37.79
CA ILE A 66 -44.08 20.76 -37.62
C ILE A 66 -44.76 20.71 -36.25
N GLU A 67 -45.85 19.95 -36.10
CA GLU A 67 -46.57 19.79 -34.83
C GLU A 67 -45.62 19.40 -33.68
N ASN A 68 -45.78 20.08 -32.54
CA ASN A 68 -44.94 19.89 -31.36
C ASN A 68 -45.25 18.59 -30.63
N GLN A 69 -46.44 18.01 -30.82
CA GLN A 69 -46.82 16.76 -30.17
C GLN A 69 -46.17 15.56 -30.89
N LEU A 70 -45.43 14.75 -30.14
CA LEU A 70 -44.75 13.59 -30.66
C LEU A 70 -45.71 12.39 -30.80
N PRO A 71 -45.60 11.60 -31.88
CA PRO A 71 -46.37 10.37 -32.01
C PRO A 71 -45.89 9.32 -31.01
N LEU A 72 -46.75 8.37 -30.63
CA LEU A 72 -46.44 7.35 -29.61
C LEU A 72 -45.20 6.48 -29.93
N GLY A 73 -44.85 6.30 -31.21
CA GLY A 73 -43.68 5.53 -31.63
C GLY A 73 -42.59 6.44 -32.21
N ARG A 74 -41.34 6.17 -31.83
CA ARG A 74 -40.15 6.78 -32.43
C ARG A 74 -39.59 5.89 -33.54
N PRO A 75 -39.38 6.40 -34.77
CA PRO A 75 -38.59 5.69 -35.78
C PRO A 75 -37.17 5.43 -35.29
N THR A 76 -36.58 4.29 -35.65
CA THR A 76 -35.24 3.88 -35.18
C THR A 76 -34.12 4.84 -35.59
N ASP A 77 -34.31 5.56 -36.70
CA ASP A 77 -33.36 6.53 -37.28
C ASP A 77 -33.66 7.99 -36.90
N ALA A 78 -34.68 8.24 -36.08
CA ALA A 78 -35.02 9.59 -35.63
C ALA A 78 -34.10 10.04 -34.47
N PHE A 79 -34.09 11.34 -34.20
CA PHE A 79 -33.47 11.91 -33.01
C PHE A 79 -34.37 11.76 -31.76
N TYR A 80 -33.77 11.81 -30.57
CA TYR A 80 -34.48 11.82 -29.28
C TYR A 80 -34.88 13.24 -28.89
N LEU A 81 -36.02 13.70 -29.40
CA LEU A 81 -36.42 15.11 -29.36
C LEU A 81 -37.09 15.54 -28.05
N ASP A 82 -37.33 14.61 -27.12
CA ASP A 82 -38.10 14.82 -25.89
C ASP A 82 -37.22 14.68 -24.64
N THR A 83 -36.58 15.77 -24.22
CA THR A 83 -35.60 15.73 -23.13
C THR A 83 -36.28 15.68 -21.75
N ASN A 84 -37.53 16.14 -21.66
CA ASN A 84 -38.29 16.22 -20.41
C ASN A 84 -39.32 15.08 -20.21
N GLY A 85 -39.57 14.28 -21.25
CA GLY A 85 -40.46 13.13 -21.25
C GLY A 85 -41.94 13.47 -21.34
N ASP A 86 -42.31 14.69 -21.76
CA ASP A 86 -43.71 15.15 -21.81
C ASP A 86 -44.39 14.91 -23.17
N MET A 87 -43.70 14.22 -24.09
CA MET A 87 -44.09 13.95 -25.47
C MET A 87 -44.37 15.22 -26.30
N GLN A 88 -43.78 16.35 -25.92
CA GLN A 88 -43.81 17.59 -26.69
C GLN A 88 -42.40 18.09 -26.98
N ILE A 89 -42.20 18.67 -28.16
CA ILE A 89 -40.96 19.38 -28.50
C ILE A 89 -41.20 20.86 -28.25
N THR A 90 -40.54 21.45 -27.25
CA THR A 90 -40.67 22.88 -26.96
C THR A 90 -39.31 23.52 -26.67
N PRO A 91 -39.22 24.87 -26.58
CA PRO A 91 -37.98 25.53 -26.16
C PRO A 91 -37.46 25.09 -24.79
N ILE A 92 -38.29 24.46 -23.94
CA ILE A 92 -37.83 23.91 -22.65
C ILE A 92 -36.80 22.81 -22.85
N ASP A 93 -36.90 22.03 -23.93
CA ASP A 93 -36.01 20.90 -24.19
C ASP A 93 -34.60 21.40 -24.52
N ALA A 94 -34.52 22.40 -25.38
CA ALA A 94 -33.26 23.07 -25.71
C ALA A 94 -32.68 23.79 -24.48
N LEU A 95 -33.53 24.44 -23.67
CA LEU A 95 -33.09 25.15 -22.47
C LEU A 95 -32.51 24.20 -21.40
N ARG A 96 -33.04 22.97 -21.28
CA ARG A 96 -32.49 21.96 -20.37
C ARG A 96 -31.06 21.58 -20.75
N ILE A 97 -30.78 21.43 -22.04
CA ILE A 97 -29.42 21.14 -22.54
C ILE A 97 -28.48 22.31 -22.24
N LEU A 98 -28.87 23.54 -22.59
CA LEU A 98 -28.04 24.73 -22.34
C LEU A 98 -27.76 24.94 -20.84
N ASN A 99 -28.77 24.74 -19.98
CA ASN A 99 -28.60 24.83 -18.53
C ASN A 99 -27.66 23.74 -18.01
N ALA A 100 -27.75 22.51 -18.54
CA ALA A 100 -26.85 21.42 -18.18
C ALA A 100 -25.41 21.72 -18.61
N GLN A 101 -25.20 22.23 -19.82
CA GLN A 101 -23.87 22.63 -20.32
C GLN A 101 -23.22 23.73 -19.50
N HIS A 102 -24.01 24.68 -19.02
CA HIS A 102 -23.52 25.70 -18.10
C HIS A 102 -23.21 25.13 -16.72
N ARG A 103 -24.00 24.16 -16.24
CA ARG A 103 -23.84 23.55 -14.90
C ARG A 103 -22.68 22.56 -14.83
N TYR A 104 -22.40 21.83 -15.91
CA TYR A 104 -21.41 20.76 -15.98
C TYR A 104 -20.29 21.12 -16.97
N ALA A 105 -19.77 22.34 -16.90
CA ALA A 105 -18.78 22.85 -17.84
C ALA A 105 -17.38 22.22 -17.72
N SER A 106 -17.13 21.43 -16.68
CA SER A 106 -15.89 20.70 -16.41
C SER A 106 -16.18 19.23 -16.21
N GLU A 107 -15.14 18.39 -16.34
CA GLU A 107 -15.23 16.97 -15.97
C GLU A 107 -15.73 16.79 -14.53
N PRO A 108 -16.48 15.71 -14.26
CA PRO A 108 -17.03 15.48 -12.94
C PRO A 108 -15.94 15.17 -11.93
N ALA A 109 -15.87 15.96 -10.85
CA ALA A 109 -15.00 15.62 -9.72
C ALA A 109 -15.40 14.27 -9.12
N LEU A 110 -14.40 13.44 -8.78
CA LEU A 110 -14.60 12.13 -8.19
C LEU A 110 -13.58 11.88 -7.07
N ALA A 111 -14.08 11.67 -5.86
CA ALA A 111 -13.31 11.18 -4.73
C ALA A 111 -13.90 9.86 -4.24
N VAL A 112 -13.05 8.85 -4.05
CA VAL A 112 -13.42 7.50 -3.58
C VAL A 112 -12.47 7.08 -2.47
N GLY A 113 -13.03 6.58 -1.37
CA GLY A 113 -12.31 5.91 -0.30
C GLY A 113 -12.99 4.60 0.10
N THR A 114 -12.29 3.81 0.91
CA THR A 114 -12.88 2.68 1.62
C THR A 114 -13.60 3.21 2.85
N ASP A 115 -14.76 2.66 3.16
CA ASP A 115 -15.47 2.99 4.39
C ASP A 115 -14.63 2.55 5.62
N PRO A 116 -14.48 3.37 6.67
CA PRO A 116 -13.73 3.01 7.86
C PRO A 116 -14.22 1.75 8.57
N ASP A 117 -15.48 1.34 8.40
CA ASP A 117 -15.98 0.09 8.97
C ASP A 117 -15.50 -1.14 8.17
N SER A 118 -15.09 -0.95 6.90
CA SER A 118 -14.54 -2.01 6.05
C SER A 118 -13.02 -2.14 6.15
N ASP A 119 -12.32 -1.06 6.46
CA ASP A 119 -10.86 -1.00 6.63
C ASP A 119 -10.53 -0.01 7.78
N PRO A 120 -10.70 -0.43 9.05
CA PRO A 120 -10.61 0.47 10.20
C PRO A 120 -9.22 1.03 10.49
N ASP A 121 -8.16 0.31 10.09
CA ASP A 121 -6.78 0.77 10.24
C ASP A 121 -6.23 1.42 8.95
N GLY A 122 -7.04 1.48 7.89
CA GLY A 122 -6.75 2.18 6.64
C GLY A 122 -5.55 1.61 5.90
N ASN A 123 -5.25 0.33 6.10
CA ASN A 123 -4.02 -0.28 5.60
C ASN A 123 -4.16 -0.83 4.16
N GLY A 124 -5.39 -0.85 3.61
CA GLY A 124 -5.70 -1.34 2.27
C GLY A 124 -5.85 -2.87 2.16
N VAL A 125 -5.79 -3.58 3.29
CA VAL A 125 -6.04 -5.00 3.46
C VAL A 125 -7.27 -5.16 4.34
N ILE A 126 -8.24 -5.94 3.87
CA ILE A 126 -9.45 -6.25 4.63
C ILE A 126 -9.49 -7.74 4.98
N LEU A 127 -10.05 -8.05 6.15
CA LEU A 127 -10.32 -9.43 6.57
C LEU A 127 -11.74 -9.90 6.18
N SER A 128 -12.69 -8.96 6.14
CA SER A 128 -14.08 -9.22 5.75
C SER A 128 -14.18 -9.65 4.28
N ASP A 129 -15.22 -10.44 3.96
CA ASP A 129 -15.60 -10.72 2.58
C ASP A 129 -16.41 -9.60 1.92
N HIS A 130 -16.72 -8.54 2.65
CA HIS A 130 -17.43 -7.37 2.12
C HIS A 130 -16.57 -6.12 2.26
N VAL A 131 -16.61 -5.26 1.24
CA VAL A 131 -16.05 -3.92 1.28
C VAL A 131 -17.11 -2.91 0.89
N THR A 132 -17.16 -1.82 1.65
CA THR A 132 -17.93 -0.64 1.29
C THR A 132 -16.99 0.44 0.76
N LEU A 133 -17.27 0.94 -0.44
CA LEU A 133 -16.62 2.11 -1.03
C LEU A 133 -17.54 3.31 -0.90
N VAL A 134 -17.04 4.39 -0.32
CA VAL A 134 -17.75 5.65 -0.17
C VAL A 134 -17.11 6.73 -1.00
N GLY A 135 -17.91 7.68 -1.50
CA GLY A 135 -17.37 8.75 -2.31
C GLY A 135 -18.26 9.96 -2.45
N GLN A 136 -17.70 10.97 -3.12
CA GLN A 136 -18.34 12.23 -3.43
C GLN A 136 -18.14 12.54 -4.92
N SER A 137 -19.21 12.99 -5.56
CA SER A 137 -19.19 13.44 -6.93
C SER A 137 -20.30 14.45 -7.23
N VAL A 138 -20.47 14.78 -8.51
CA VAL A 138 -21.45 15.74 -8.98
C VAL A 138 -22.87 15.24 -8.75
N ALA A 139 -23.67 16.02 -8.02
CA ALA A 139 -25.04 15.67 -7.68
C ALA A 139 -25.90 15.38 -8.94
N GLY A 140 -26.60 14.24 -8.93
CA GLY A 140 -27.42 13.78 -10.05
C GLY A 140 -26.67 13.13 -11.21
N ALA A 141 -25.35 12.93 -11.07
CA ALA A 141 -24.58 12.06 -11.96
C ALA A 141 -24.92 10.58 -11.71
N LYS A 142 -24.46 9.71 -12.60
CA LYS A 142 -24.51 8.25 -12.44
C LYS A 142 -23.12 7.76 -12.03
N VAL A 143 -23.06 6.82 -11.09
CA VAL A 143 -21.83 6.12 -10.73
C VAL A 143 -21.93 4.66 -11.10
N GLN A 144 -20.81 4.09 -11.49
CA GLN A 144 -20.67 2.69 -11.83
C GLN A 144 -19.42 2.11 -11.16
N LEU A 145 -19.58 0.97 -10.51
CA LEU A 145 -18.49 0.16 -9.98
C LEU A 145 -18.23 -1.00 -10.95
N THR A 146 -16.99 -1.15 -11.39
CA THR A 146 -16.54 -2.26 -12.23
C THR A 146 -15.35 -2.97 -11.59
N ASP A 147 -15.27 -4.28 -11.77
CA ASP A 147 -14.07 -5.04 -11.38
C ASP A 147 -12.92 -4.85 -12.39
N GLY A 148 -11.75 -5.44 -12.08
CA GLY A 148 -10.55 -5.38 -12.92
C GLY A 148 -10.70 -6.08 -14.28
N THR A 149 -11.78 -6.83 -14.53
CA THR A 149 -12.09 -7.41 -15.83
C THR A 149 -13.01 -6.50 -16.68
N GLY A 150 -13.47 -5.39 -16.10
CA GLY A 150 -14.41 -4.45 -16.72
C GLY A 150 -15.88 -4.88 -16.55
N VAL A 151 -16.16 -5.91 -15.74
CA VAL A 151 -17.54 -6.30 -15.44
C VAL A 151 -18.15 -5.31 -14.47
N VAL A 152 -19.32 -4.80 -14.82
CA VAL A 152 -20.10 -3.89 -13.96
C VAL A 152 -20.66 -4.69 -12.79
N LEU A 153 -20.19 -4.37 -11.58
CA LEU A 153 -20.69 -4.95 -10.34
C LEU A 153 -21.98 -4.27 -9.91
N GLU A 154 -22.00 -2.94 -9.96
CA GLU A 154 -23.16 -2.14 -9.54
C GLU A 154 -23.21 -0.79 -10.26
N SER A 155 -24.40 -0.20 -10.36
CA SER A 155 -24.56 1.18 -10.82
C SER A 155 -25.73 1.85 -10.11
N LEU A 156 -25.51 3.09 -9.69
CA LEU A 156 -26.45 3.89 -8.91
C LEU A 156 -26.45 5.35 -9.35
N ALA A 157 -27.48 6.09 -8.96
CA ALA A 157 -27.49 7.54 -9.09
C ALA A 157 -26.83 8.17 -7.86
N VAL A 158 -25.96 9.16 -8.08
CA VAL A 158 -25.40 9.99 -7.00
C VAL A 158 -26.53 10.74 -6.31
N ASP A 159 -26.45 10.88 -4.98
CA ASP A 159 -27.40 11.67 -4.21
C ASP A 159 -27.54 13.09 -4.81
N ALA A 160 -28.79 13.48 -5.11
CA ALA A 160 -29.10 14.67 -5.90
C ALA A 160 -28.88 15.99 -5.14
N GLN A 161 -28.59 15.93 -3.83
CA GLN A 161 -28.40 17.08 -2.97
C GLN A 161 -26.95 17.19 -2.49
N THR A 162 -26.38 16.06 -2.07
CA THR A 162 -25.08 16.00 -1.38
C THR A 162 -23.94 15.60 -2.29
N GLY A 163 -24.20 14.87 -3.38
CA GLY A 163 -23.12 14.30 -4.19
C GLY A 163 -22.55 12.98 -3.64
N ALA A 164 -23.09 12.47 -2.54
CA ALA A 164 -22.61 11.24 -1.92
C ALA A 164 -23.02 9.99 -2.70
N PHE A 165 -22.17 8.97 -2.64
CA PHE A 165 -22.50 7.61 -3.05
C PHE A 165 -21.79 6.57 -2.20
N GLU A 166 -22.33 5.35 -2.21
CA GLU A 166 -21.84 4.20 -1.48
C GLU A 166 -22.07 2.93 -2.32
N PHE A 167 -21.07 2.07 -2.40
CA PHE A 167 -21.16 0.73 -2.97
C PHE A 167 -20.75 -0.30 -1.93
N THR A 168 -21.52 -1.37 -1.78
CA THR A 168 -21.09 -2.53 -0.97
C THR A 168 -20.98 -3.74 -1.89
N THR A 169 -19.79 -4.34 -1.95
CA THR A 169 -19.55 -5.53 -2.78
C THR A 169 -18.86 -6.62 -1.98
N THR A 170 -19.11 -7.87 -2.38
CA THR A 170 -18.43 -9.04 -1.81
C THR A 170 -17.17 -9.35 -2.61
N LEU A 171 -16.06 -9.60 -1.94
CA LEU A 171 -14.76 -9.95 -2.53
C LEU A 171 -14.34 -11.37 -2.14
N SER A 172 -13.81 -12.12 -3.11
CA SER A 172 -13.06 -13.35 -2.80
C SER A 172 -11.69 -13.01 -2.21
N SER A 173 -10.99 -13.96 -1.59
CA SER A 173 -9.61 -13.71 -1.16
C SER A 173 -8.72 -13.37 -2.36
N GLY A 174 -7.77 -12.46 -2.20
CA GLY A 174 -6.89 -12.02 -3.28
C GLY A 174 -6.86 -10.51 -3.46
N ILE A 175 -6.21 -10.07 -4.55
CA ILE A 175 -6.08 -8.67 -4.93
C ILE A 175 -7.17 -8.31 -5.93
N HIS A 176 -7.93 -7.24 -5.66
CA HIS A 176 -9.02 -6.77 -6.49
C HIS A 176 -8.80 -5.34 -6.94
N GLU A 177 -8.86 -5.10 -8.25
CA GLU A 177 -8.96 -3.76 -8.79
C GLU A 177 -10.42 -3.37 -8.94
N LEU A 178 -10.84 -2.35 -8.22
CA LEU A 178 -12.19 -1.78 -8.26
C LEU A 178 -12.13 -0.41 -8.91
N THR A 179 -12.76 -0.28 -10.06
CA THR A 179 -12.82 0.98 -10.81
C THR A 179 -14.17 1.63 -10.62
N VAL A 180 -14.17 2.86 -10.12
CA VAL A 180 -15.36 3.69 -9.99
C VAL A 180 -15.36 4.70 -11.12
N THR A 181 -16.43 4.68 -11.92
CA THR A 181 -16.65 5.61 -13.03
C THR A 181 -17.86 6.47 -12.72
N VAL A 182 -17.67 7.79 -12.72
CA VAL A 182 -18.78 8.76 -12.71
C VAL A 182 -19.06 9.20 -14.13
N ILE A 183 -20.34 9.31 -14.47
CA ILE A 183 -20.84 9.86 -15.72
C ILE A 183 -21.83 10.98 -15.38
N ASP A 184 -21.51 12.21 -15.80
CA ASP A 184 -22.38 13.36 -15.58
C ASP A 184 -23.57 13.39 -16.57
N PRO A 185 -24.55 14.30 -16.39
CA PRO A 185 -25.67 14.42 -17.32
C PRO A 185 -25.32 14.88 -18.75
N LEU A 186 -24.07 15.29 -19.02
CA LEU A 186 -23.56 15.59 -20.36
C LEU A 186 -22.87 14.38 -21.01
N GLY A 187 -22.69 13.27 -20.29
CA GLY A 187 -21.93 12.12 -20.76
C GLY A 187 -20.41 12.26 -20.56
N GLN A 188 -19.94 13.30 -19.87
CA GLN A 188 -18.53 13.38 -19.46
C GLN A 188 -18.29 12.38 -18.34
N SER A 189 -17.11 11.79 -18.32
CA SER A 189 -16.78 10.76 -17.33
C SER A 189 -15.41 10.93 -16.73
N THR A 190 -15.31 10.59 -15.45
CA THR A 190 -14.05 10.54 -14.69
C THR A 190 -14.01 9.20 -13.97
N THR A 191 -12.82 8.59 -13.94
CA THR A 191 -12.62 7.27 -13.34
C THR A 191 -11.57 7.34 -12.26
N THR A 192 -11.68 6.46 -11.27
CA THR A 192 -10.61 6.21 -10.31
C THR A 192 -10.59 4.73 -9.98
N THR A 193 -9.40 4.15 -9.93
CA THR A 193 -9.19 2.75 -9.57
C THR A 193 -8.65 2.67 -8.14
N ARG A 194 -9.13 1.67 -7.40
CA ARG A 194 -8.66 1.32 -6.07
C ARG A 194 -8.31 -0.16 -6.05
N GLN A 195 -7.14 -0.46 -5.53
CA GLN A 195 -6.74 -1.83 -5.28
C GLN A 195 -7.10 -2.19 -3.85
N ILE A 196 -7.96 -3.19 -3.67
CA ILE A 196 -8.36 -3.72 -2.36
C ILE A 196 -7.78 -5.12 -2.23
N ARG A 197 -7.05 -5.38 -1.14
CA ARG A 197 -6.51 -6.71 -0.83
C ARG A 197 -7.43 -7.38 0.17
N ARG A 198 -7.98 -8.54 -0.16
CA ARG A 198 -8.62 -9.41 0.83
C ARG A 198 -7.63 -10.49 1.24
N GLY A 199 -6.91 -10.21 2.32
CA GLY A 199 -5.84 -11.05 2.86
C GLY A 199 -6.31 -11.98 3.98
N ASN A 200 -5.33 -12.58 4.66
CA ASN A 200 -5.53 -13.23 5.95
C ASN A 200 -4.94 -12.37 7.08
N LEU A 201 -5.07 -12.85 8.32
CA LEU A 201 -4.61 -12.15 9.51
C LEU A 201 -3.13 -11.73 9.43
N ALA A 202 -2.23 -12.59 8.95
CA ALA A 202 -0.81 -12.29 8.90
C ALA A 202 -0.48 -11.18 7.88
N THR A 203 -1.12 -11.20 6.71
CA THR A 203 -0.96 -10.12 5.71
C THR A 203 -1.57 -8.80 6.17
N ASN A 204 -2.66 -8.84 6.96
CA ASN A 204 -3.26 -7.63 7.53
C ASN A 204 -2.31 -6.97 8.54
N TRP A 205 -1.84 -7.75 9.52
CA TRP A 205 -0.87 -7.26 10.51
C TRP A 205 0.45 -6.80 9.89
N ASN A 206 0.89 -7.44 8.81
CA ASN A 206 2.04 -6.95 8.06
C ASN A 206 1.75 -5.56 7.46
N ALA A 207 0.61 -5.35 6.81
CA ALA A 207 0.24 -4.04 6.27
C ALA A 207 0.13 -2.97 7.36
N THR A 208 -0.47 -3.30 8.51
CA THR A 208 -0.47 -2.43 9.70
C THR A 208 0.96 -2.06 10.13
N ALA A 209 1.87 -3.03 10.19
CA ALA A 209 3.25 -2.78 10.59
C ALA A 209 4.00 -1.89 9.60
N LEU A 210 3.79 -2.09 8.30
CA LEU A 210 4.37 -1.22 7.27
C LEU A 210 3.85 0.22 7.38
N ASN A 211 2.57 0.43 7.74
CA ASN A 211 2.02 1.77 8.00
C ASN A 211 2.70 2.46 9.18
N VAL A 212 2.89 1.75 10.30
CA VAL A 212 3.57 2.31 11.47
C VAL A 212 5.03 2.62 11.16
N VAL A 213 5.74 1.77 10.40
CA VAL A 213 7.12 2.05 9.99
C VAL A 213 7.21 3.30 9.11
N ARG A 214 6.29 3.50 8.16
CA ARG A 214 6.25 4.71 7.32
C ARG A 214 6.10 5.97 8.18
N GLU A 215 5.20 5.92 9.16
CA GLU A 215 4.98 7.04 10.07
C GLU A 215 6.21 7.31 10.93
N TRP A 216 6.75 6.27 11.55
CA TRP A 216 7.91 6.36 12.43
C TRP A 216 9.14 6.94 11.71
N THR A 217 9.38 6.53 10.45
CA THR A 217 10.45 7.10 9.61
C THR A 217 10.14 8.49 9.06
N THR A 218 8.99 9.07 9.42
CA THR A 218 8.62 10.48 9.15
C THR A 218 8.74 11.35 10.40
N THR A 219 8.45 10.81 11.59
CA THR A 219 8.18 11.59 12.82
C THR A 219 9.22 11.45 13.93
N SER A 220 10.20 10.55 13.84
CA SER A 220 11.20 10.40 14.91
C SER A 220 11.91 11.72 15.22
N ASP A 221 12.06 12.05 16.51
CA ASP A 221 12.65 13.28 17.06
C ASP A 221 14.07 13.59 16.53
N ASP A 222 14.19 14.12 15.31
CA ASP A 222 15.42 14.75 14.83
C ASP A 222 15.58 16.08 15.59
N PRO A 223 16.70 16.29 16.34
CA PRO A 223 16.97 17.56 17.02
C PRO A 223 17.16 18.76 16.07
N TYR A 224 17.11 18.55 14.75
CA TYR A 224 17.20 19.58 13.73
C TYR A 224 15.85 19.76 13.00
N GLU A 225 15.11 20.84 13.32
CA GLU A 225 13.83 21.18 12.67
C GLU A 225 13.90 21.14 11.13
N GLY A 226 12.94 20.44 10.50
CA GLY A 226 12.69 20.50 9.06
C GLY A 226 13.41 19.48 8.17
N ARG A 227 13.88 18.35 8.72
CA ARG A 227 14.50 17.25 7.95
C ARG A 227 13.61 16.00 7.91
N ILE A 228 13.72 15.27 6.79
CA ILE A 228 13.26 13.87 6.72
C ILE A 228 14.18 13.07 7.66
N VAL A 229 13.57 12.36 8.60
CA VAL A 229 14.25 11.44 9.52
C VAL A 229 15.11 10.46 8.75
N THR A 230 16.29 10.14 9.28
CA THR A 230 17.11 9.07 8.70
C THR A 230 16.39 7.75 8.89
N SER A 231 15.92 7.14 7.80
CA SER A 231 15.43 5.77 7.81
C SER A 231 16.45 4.86 8.49
N GLU A 232 16.02 4.01 9.41
CA GLU A 232 16.87 3.03 10.08
C GLU A 232 16.55 1.59 9.61
N PRO A 233 16.90 1.20 8.35
CA PRO A 233 16.57 -0.13 7.82
C PRO A 233 16.90 -1.30 8.74
N PRO A 234 18.05 -1.35 9.44
CA PRO A 234 18.35 -2.48 10.31
C PRO A 234 17.38 -2.59 11.48
N ARG A 235 16.96 -1.46 12.07
CA ARG A 235 15.96 -1.46 13.14
C ARG A 235 14.60 -1.91 12.63
N VAL A 236 14.21 -1.48 11.43
CA VAL A 236 12.98 -1.95 10.78
C VAL A 236 13.02 -3.46 10.58
N ALA A 237 14.10 -4.01 10.01
CA ALA A 237 14.25 -5.45 9.81
C ALA A 237 14.12 -6.24 11.12
N ARG A 238 14.82 -5.80 12.18
CA ARG A 238 14.74 -6.39 13.52
C ARG A 238 13.31 -6.35 14.08
N ASN A 239 12.66 -5.20 14.01
CA ASN A 239 11.34 -5.02 14.59
C ASN A 239 10.29 -5.88 13.86
N LEU A 240 10.35 -5.95 12.53
CA LEU A 240 9.49 -6.85 11.75
C LEU A 240 9.78 -8.32 12.06
N ALA A 241 11.03 -8.71 12.28
CA ALA A 241 11.39 -10.07 12.68
C ALA A 241 10.74 -10.46 14.01
N MET A 242 10.78 -9.57 15.01
CA MET A 242 10.16 -9.81 16.30
C MET A 242 8.63 -9.95 16.19
N ILE A 243 7.97 -9.04 15.45
CA ILE A 243 6.51 -9.02 15.31
C ILE A 243 6.03 -10.27 14.57
N GLN A 244 6.58 -10.55 13.38
CA GLN A 244 6.14 -11.65 12.53
C GLN A 244 6.46 -13.01 13.13
N THR A 245 7.60 -13.14 13.81
CA THR A 245 7.98 -14.41 14.46
C THR A 245 7.10 -14.69 15.68
N ALA A 246 6.76 -13.68 16.49
CA ALA A 246 5.84 -13.88 17.62
C ALA A 246 4.43 -14.30 17.15
N MET A 247 3.95 -13.74 16.03
CA MET A 247 2.71 -14.19 15.38
C MET A 247 2.80 -15.65 14.95
N PHE A 248 3.83 -16.00 14.18
CA PHE A 248 4.03 -17.36 13.69
C PHE A 248 4.11 -18.37 14.85
N ASP A 249 4.90 -18.09 15.88
CA ASP A 249 5.09 -18.99 17.02
C ASP A 249 3.78 -19.23 17.78
N ALA A 250 2.96 -18.20 17.93
CA ALA A 250 1.64 -18.33 18.57
C ALA A 250 0.71 -19.27 17.78
N ILE A 251 0.73 -19.19 16.44
CA ILE A 251 -0.07 -20.06 15.56
C ILE A 251 0.50 -21.48 15.59
N ALA A 252 1.79 -21.64 15.31
CA ALA A 252 2.46 -22.93 15.20
C ALA A 252 2.42 -23.71 16.54
N ALA A 253 2.49 -23.04 17.69
CA ALA A 253 2.37 -23.69 18.98
C ALA A 253 0.96 -24.28 19.24
N ILE A 254 -0.08 -23.71 18.65
CA ILE A 254 -1.47 -24.18 18.78
C ILE A 254 -1.82 -25.21 17.70
N GLU A 255 -1.51 -24.90 16.44
CA GLU A 255 -1.90 -25.72 15.28
C GLU A 255 -0.91 -26.85 14.97
N GLY A 256 0.35 -26.71 15.40
CA GLY A 256 1.45 -27.59 15.03
C GLY A 256 1.98 -27.31 13.61
N GLY A 257 2.46 -28.36 12.94
CA GLY A 257 2.99 -28.30 11.57
C GLY A 257 4.46 -27.89 11.47
N TYR A 258 4.90 -26.93 12.29
CA TYR A 258 6.27 -26.39 12.25
C TYR A 258 6.89 -26.22 13.64
N GLU A 259 8.21 -26.28 13.70
CA GLU A 259 9.01 -25.88 14.87
C GLU A 259 8.80 -24.38 15.16
N THR A 260 8.60 -24.02 16.43
CA THR A 260 8.59 -22.62 16.87
C THR A 260 10.02 -22.09 17.00
N TYR A 261 10.20 -20.80 16.74
CA TYR A 261 11.47 -20.10 16.97
C TYR A 261 11.76 -19.99 18.47
N LEU A 262 10.79 -19.53 19.25
CA LEU A 262 10.89 -19.44 20.69
C LEU A 262 10.74 -20.81 21.34
N PRO A 263 11.50 -21.09 22.42
CA PRO A 263 11.25 -22.23 23.28
C PRO A 263 10.00 -21.98 24.14
N ILE A 264 8.82 -22.20 23.57
CA ILE A 264 7.51 -21.89 24.19
C ILE A 264 7.42 -22.42 25.62
N ALA A 265 7.48 -21.51 26.60
CA ALA A 265 7.57 -21.86 28.01
C ALA A 265 6.26 -22.41 28.60
N VAL A 266 5.12 -22.02 28.03
CA VAL A 266 3.78 -22.38 28.52
C VAL A 266 3.02 -23.03 27.37
N ALA A 267 2.55 -24.27 27.53
CA ALA A 267 1.74 -24.90 26.50
C ALA A 267 0.38 -24.18 26.37
N PRO A 268 -0.16 -24.01 25.15
CA PRO A 268 -1.48 -23.42 24.97
C PRO A 268 -2.57 -24.29 25.60
N ALA A 269 -3.63 -23.65 26.09
CA ALA A 269 -4.79 -24.37 26.58
C ALA A 269 -5.48 -25.12 25.42
N ALA A 270 -6.01 -26.31 25.70
CA ALA A 270 -6.77 -27.06 24.70
C ALA A 270 -7.96 -26.24 24.18
N GLY A 271 -8.03 -26.04 22.86
CA GLY A 271 -9.07 -25.25 22.21
C GLY A 271 -8.77 -23.74 22.14
N ALA A 272 -7.61 -23.26 22.59
CA ALA A 272 -7.22 -21.86 22.38
C ALA A 272 -7.23 -21.50 20.88
N SER A 273 -7.78 -20.33 20.52
CA SER A 273 -7.77 -19.84 19.14
C SER A 273 -6.38 -19.39 18.74
N ALA A 274 -5.86 -19.97 17.65
CA ALA A 274 -4.57 -19.61 17.07
C ALA A 274 -4.56 -18.17 16.55
N GLU A 275 -5.64 -17.72 15.94
CA GLU A 275 -5.80 -16.35 15.44
C GLU A 275 -5.80 -15.34 16.59
N ALA A 276 -6.52 -15.62 17.68
CA ALA A 276 -6.52 -14.75 18.85
C ALA A 276 -5.14 -14.68 19.52
N ALA A 277 -4.41 -15.80 19.55
CA ALA A 277 -3.04 -15.83 20.05
C ALA A 277 -2.07 -15.04 19.17
N ALA A 278 -2.17 -15.19 17.85
CA ALA A 278 -1.36 -14.43 16.89
C ALA A 278 -1.57 -12.92 17.02
N ILE A 279 -2.84 -12.49 17.11
CA ILE A 279 -3.21 -11.08 17.32
C ILE A 279 -2.54 -10.52 18.58
N GLU A 280 -2.65 -11.22 19.71
CA GLU A 280 -2.13 -10.70 20.97
C GLU A 280 -0.60 -10.75 21.02
N ALA A 281 0.03 -11.76 20.42
CA ALA A 281 1.48 -11.85 20.31
C ALA A 281 2.04 -10.68 19.50
N ALA A 282 1.45 -10.40 18.33
CA ALA A 282 1.80 -9.26 17.50
C ALA A 282 1.59 -7.95 18.25
N TYR A 283 0.41 -7.75 18.83
CA TYR A 283 0.06 -6.53 19.56
C TYR A 283 1.02 -6.25 20.71
N THR A 284 1.36 -7.28 21.50
CA THR A 284 2.29 -7.17 22.63
C THR A 284 3.67 -6.70 22.18
N VAL A 285 4.20 -7.28 21.10
CA VAL A 285 5.51 -6.90 20.57
C VAL A 285 5.46 -5.52 19.92
N SER A 286 4.49 -5.27 19.04
CA SER A 286 4.36 -4.02 18.29
C SER A 286 4.19 -2.80 19.19
N THR A 287 3.37 -2.90 20.23
CA THR A 287 3.13 -1.78 21.17
C THR A 287 4.31 -1.49 22.09
N ALA A 288 5.16 -2.49 22.36
CA ALA A 288 6.42 -2.29 23.07
C ALA A 288 7.49 -1.63 22.18
N LEU A 289 7.53 -1.97 20.89
CA LEU A 289 8.50 -1.42 19.93
C LEU A 289 8.13 0.00 19.46
N TYR A 290 6.83 0.29 19.30
CA TYR A 290 6.30 1.57 18.82
C TYR A 290 5.20 2.10 19.77
N PRO A 291 5.58 2.65 20.95
CA PRO A 291 4.65 3.00 22.02
C PRO A 291 4.06 4.42 21.91
N ASP A 292 4.42 5.20 20.89
CA ASP A 292 3.89 6.56 20.73
C ASP A 292 2.38 6.55 20.43
N ALA A 293 1.72 7.68 20.70
CA ALA A 293 0.26 7.75 20.70
C ALA A 293 -0.37 7.44 19.33
N ASP A 294 0.30 7.82 18.24
CA ASP A 294 -0.22 7.66 16.88
C ASP A 294 -0.06 6.20 16.44
N SER A 295 1.12 5.59 16.66
CA SER A 295 1.34 4.15 16.48
C SER A 295 0.35 3.31 17.29
N MET A 296 0.11 3.67 18.56
CA MET A 296 -0.85 2.97 19.42
C MET A 296 -2.28 3.05 18.90
N ALA A 297 -2.68 4.13 18.25
CA ALA A 297 -4.02 4.23 17.65
C ALA A 297 -4.17 3.21 16.51
N ILE A 298 -3.15 3.08 15.65
CA ILE A 298 -3.11 2.12 14.54
C ILE A 298 -3.14 0.68 15.09
N TRP A 299 -2.30 0.35 16.09
CA TRP A 299 -2.29 -0.99 16.69
C TRP A 299 -3.62 -1.37 17.33
N ASN A 300 -4.28 -0.43 18.00
CA ASN A 300 -5.60 -0.66 18.59
C ASN A 300 -6.66 -0.89 17.51
N ALA A 301 -6.62 -0.17 16.40
CA ALA A 301 -7.54 -0.35 15.28
C ALA A 301 -7.38 -1.75 14.67
N ALA A 302 -6.15 -2.15 14.31
CA ALA A 302 -5.84 -3.46 13.73
C ALA A 302 -6.23 -4.62 14.66
N ARG A 303 -5.96 -4.48 15.97
CA ARG A 303 -6.38 -5.47 16.97
C ARG A 303 -7.89 -5.59 17.05
N ASN A 304 -8.62 -4.48 17.08
CA ASN A 304 -10.08 -4.50 17.15
C ASN A 304 -10.72 -5.09 15.89
N GLU A 305 -10.23 -4.71 14.71
CA GLU A 305 -10.65 -5.29 13.43
C GLU A 305 -10.44 -6.79 13.44
N SER A 306 -9.22 -7.25 13.72
CA SER A 306 -8.86 -8.66 13.70
C SER A 306 -9.68 -9.49 14.70
N LEU A 307 -9.91 -8.96 15.90
CA LEU A 307 -10.69 -9.65 16.93
C LEU A 307 -12.20 -9.68 16.62
N SER A 308 -12.71 -8.76 15.81
CA SER A 308 -14.11 -8.78 15.38
C SER A 308 -14.44 -10.01 14.54
N MET A 309 -13.43 -10.62 13.90
CA MET A 309 -13.55 -11.85 13.13
C MET A 309 -13.64 -13.11 14.00
N ILE A 310 -13.40 -12.99 15.31
CA ILE A 310 -13.34 -14.11 16.25
C ILE A 310 -14.44 -13.96 17.30
N ALA A 311 -15.33 -14.95 17.38
CA ALA A 311 -16.42 -14.95 18.34
C ALA A 311 -15.91 -14.84 19.80
N ASP A 312 -16.60 -14.05 20.61
CA ASP A 312 -16.33 -13.97 22.05
C ASP A 312 -16.57 -15.34 22.71
N GLY A 313 -15.60 -15.80 23.51
CA GLY A 313 -15.68 -17.10 24.16
C GLY A 313 -14.39 -17.52 24.87
N PRO A 314 -14.41 -18.67 25.57
CA PRO A 314 -13.25 -19.17 26.31
C PRO A 314 -12.04 -19.43 25.42
N ASP A 315 -12.26 -19.92 24.20
CA ASP A 315 -11.20 -20.24 23.23
C ASP A 315 -10.44 -18.97 22.80
N ARG A 316 -11.17 -17.87 22.54
CA ARG A 316 -10.60 -16.55 22.26
C ARG A 316 -9.85 -16.00 23.46
N THR A 317 -10.43 -16.07 24.67
CA THR A 317 -9.75 -15.61 25.90
C THR A 317 -8.46 -16.38 26.16
N ALA A 318 -8.47 -17.71 25.97
CA ALA A 318 -7.30 -18.55 26.14
C ALA A 318 -6.23 -18.25 25.08
N GLY A 319 -6.64 -18.03 23.83
CA GLY A 319 -5.75 -17.60 22.75
C GLY A 319 -5.06 -16.27 23.07
N LEU A 320 -5.82 -15.24 23.46
CA LEU A 320 -5.26 -13.95 23.86
C LEU A 320 -4.22 -14.09 24.98
N ALA A 321 -4.56 -14.78 26.08
CA ALA A 321 -3.64 -14.95 27.20
C ALA A 321 -2.36 -15.72 26.80
N PHE A 322 -2.48 -16.71 25.91
CA PHE A 322 -1.32 -17.42 25.38
C PHE A 322 -0.47 -16.52 24.47
N GLY A 323 -1.10 -15.78 23.56
CA GLY A 323 -0.44 -14.84 22.66
C GLY A 323 0.35 -13.76 23.40
N GLU A 324 -0.22 -13.16 24.44
CA GLU A 324 0.48 -12.22 25.32
C GLU A 324 1.76 -12.85 25.90
N SER A 325 1.68 -14.11 26.35
CA SER A 325 2.85 -14.83 26.87
C SER A 325 3.93 -15.09 25.83
N VAL A 326 3.56 -15.32 24.56
CA VAL A 326 4.50 -15.48 23.43
C VAL A 326 5.16 -14.15 23.10
N GLY A 327 4.37 -13.07 23.00
CA GLY A 327 4.89 -11.72 22.75
C GLY A 327 5.84 -11.25 23.84
N LEU A 328 5.51 -11.48 25.12
CA LEU A 328 6.40 -11.17 26.23
C LEU A 328 7.71 -11.99 26.21
N GLN A 329 7.66 -13.25 25.75
CA GLN A 329 8.87 -14.06 25.57
C GLN A 329 9.76 -13.52 24.45
N MET A 330 9.18 -13.07 23.34
CA MET A 330 9.95 -12.40 22.27
C MET A 330 10.63 -11.13 22.78
N LEU A 331 9.90 -10.29 23.52
CA LEU A 331 10.48 -9.07 24.11
C LEU A 331 11.59 -9.41 25.11
N ALA A 332 11.40 -10.40 25.97
CA ALA A 332 12.41 -10.83 26.94
C ALA A 332 13.66 -11.41 26.27
N LEU A 333 13.50 -12.15 25.16
CA LEU A 333 14.63 -12.65 24.36
C LEU A 333 15.46 -11.50 23.79
N ARG A 334 14.82 -10.36 23.48
CA ARG A 334 15.44 -9.23 22.77
C ARG A 334 15.68 -7.97 23.63
N ASP A 335 15.56 -8.07 24.95
CA ASP A 335 15.65 -6.93 25.89
C ASP A 335 17.08 -6.35 25.99
N ASP A 336 18.10 -7.21 25.92
CA ASP A 336 19.53 -6.82 26.01
C ASP A 336 20.32 -7.33 24.80
N ASP A 337 19.71 -7.24 23.62
CA ASP A 337 20.22 -7.84 22.40
C ASP A 337 21.21 -6.97 21.63
N GLY A 338 21.76 -5.93 22.26
CA GLY A 338 22.67 -4.97 21.64
C GLY A 338 22.04 -3.86 20.79
N SER A 339 20.75 -3.92 20.45
CA SER A 339 20.10 -2.93 19.56
C SER A 339 19.96 -1.51 20.15
N LEU A 340 20.07 -1.41 21.48
CA LEU A 340 20.10 -0.15 22.24
C LEU A 340 21.51 0.23 22.71
N ALA A 341 22.53 -0.56 22.36
CA ALA A 341 23.91 -0.23 22.69
C ALA A 341 24.31 1.11 22.05
N THR A 342 25.30 1.78 22.63
CA THR A 342 25.91 2.97 22.04
C THR A 342 27.34 2.65 21.66
N ARG A 343 27.68 2.85 20.39
CA ARG A 343 29.05 2.73 19.90
C ARG A 343 29.52 4.06 19.35
N THR A 344 30.70 4.52 19.79
CA THR A 344 31.37 5.63 19.12
C THR A 344 32.13 5.08 17.93
N TYR A 345 31.78 5.54 16.74
CA TYR A 345 32.54 5.27 15.53
C TYR A 345 33.37 6.50 15.17
N THR A 346 34.64 6.26 14.87
CA THR A 346 35.60 7.27 14.40
C THR A 346 36.15 6.77 13.08
N HIS A 347 35.79 7.44 12.00
CA HIS A 347 36.37 7.18 10.69
C HIS A 347 37.80 7.69 10.63
N GLY A 348 38.61 7.13 9.72
CA GLY A 348 39.90 7.71 9.38
C GLY A 348 39.76 9.01 8.57
N ASP A 349 40.89 9.57 8.14
CA ASP A 349 40.96 10.79 7.30
C ASP A 349 41.73 10.53 5.99
N ALA A 350 42.16 9.29 5.73
CA ALA A 350 42.87 8.93 4.50
C ALA A 350 41.90 8.86 3.31
N PRO A 351 42.39 9.04 2.07
CA PRO A 351 41.61 8.72 0.88
C PRO A 351 41.11 7.27 0.94
N GLY A 352 39.81 7.08 0.75
CA GLY A 352 39.13 5.78 0.94
C GLY A 352 38.33 5.65 2.23
N ASP A 353 38.69 6.38 3.30
CA ASP A 353 37.98 6.31 4.58
C ASP A 353 36.63 7.05 4.48
N TRP A 354 35.55 6.44 4.96
CA TRP A 354 34.22 7.03 4.89
C TRP A 354 34.15 8.35 5.63
N GLN A 355 33.62 9.37 4.97
CA GLN A 355 33.33 10.66 5.56
C GLN A 355 31.82 10.90 5.55
N ARG A 356 31.37 11.82 6.39
CA ARG A 356 30.02 12.34 6.29
C ARG A 356 29.87 13.05 4.95
N THR A 357 28.82 12.71 4.20
CA THR A 357 28.64 13.20 2.83
C THR A 357 27.65 14.37 2.76
N PHE A 358 27.77 15.17 1.70
CA PHE A 358 26.74 16.12 1.29
C PHE A 358 25.46 15.40 0.80
N PRO A 359 24.25 15.97 0.97
CA PRO A 359 23.92 17.11 1.82
C PRO A 359 23.77 16.71 3.29
N GLY A 360 23.93 17.68 4.20
CA GLY A 360 23.57 17.53 5.60
C GLY A 360 24.65 16.97 6.53
N TYR A 361 25.63 16.21 6.02
CA TYR A 361 26.76 15.68 6.81
C TYR A 361 26.30 14.98 8.10
N LEU A 362 25.34 14.06 7.92
CA LEU A 362 24.65 13.38 9.01
C LEU A 362 25.60 12.44 9.79
N PRO A 363 25.35 12.19 11.09
CA PRO A 363 26.15 11.28 11.90
C PRO A 363 26.07 9.83 11.37
N PRO A 364 27.07 8.99 11.67
CA PRO A 364 27.08 7.58 11.30
C PRO A 364 25.83 6.87 11.84
N LEU A 365 25.11 6.18 10.95
CA LEU A 365 23.85 5.51 11.28
C LEU A 365 24.12 4.16 11.95
N LEU A 366 23.71 4.04 13.21
CA LEU A 366 23.74 2.79 13.98
C LEU A 366 25.10 2.06 13.96
N PRO A 367 26.23 2.71 14.28
CA PRO A 367 27.53 2.03 14.32
C PRO A 367 27.55 0.81 15.25
N GLN A 368 26.71 0.80 16.29
CA GLN A 368 26.57 -0.31 17.22
C GLN A 368 25.89 -1.54 16.62
N TRP A 369 25.33 -1.49 15.41
CA TRP A 369 24.42 -2.54 14.95
C TRP A 369 25.10 -3.92 14.79
N VAL A 370 26.43 -3.94 14.69
CA VAL A 370 27.26 -5.15 14.77
C VAL A 370 27.21 -5.84 16.15
N ASP A 371 26.86 -5.10 17.20
CA ASP A 371 26.73 -5.62 18.55
C ASP A 371 25.34 -6.27 18.77
N VAL A 372 24.46 -6.27 17.75
CA VAL A 372 23.13 -6.89 17.84
C VAL A 372 23.24 -8.40 17.76
N ASP A 373 22.65 -9.11 18.72
CA ASP A 373 22.59 -10.57 18.71
C ASP A 373 21.84 -11.05 17.45
N PRO A 374 22.42 -11.93 16.63
CA PRO A 374 21.72 -12.47 15.47
C PRO A 374 20.48 -13.29 15.85
N PHE A 375 19.59 -13.51 14.87
CA PHE A 375 18.37 -14.29 14.97
C PHE A 375 18.53 -15.71 14.42
N VAL A 376 19.28 -15.88 13.34
CA VAL A 376 19.39 -17.14 12.59
C VAL A 376 20.77 -17.76 12.76
N VAL A 377 21.82 -16.97 12.52
CA VAL A 377 23.20 -17.44 12.52
C VAL A 377 23.83 -17.27 13.90
N ASP A 378 24.91 -18.00 14.20
CA ASP A 378 25.60 -17.83 15.48
C ASP A 378 26.44 -16.54 15.51
N ASP A 379 27.12 -16.23 14.39
CA ASP A 379 27.97 -15.05 14.22
C ASP A 379 27.90 -14.56 12.77
N VAL A 380 27.43 -13.33 12.56
CA VAL A 380 27.33 -12.73 11.22
C VAL A 380 28.68 -12.48 10.56
N THR A 381 29.77 -12.47 11.33
CA THR A 381 31.11 -12.22 10.78
C THR A 381 31.62 -13.40 9.94
N ASP A 382 31.04 -14.59 10.10
CA ASP A 382 31.27 -15.74 9.21
C ASP A 382 30.72 -15.50 7.80
N PHE A 383 29.82 -14.52 7.64
CA PHE A 383 29.24 -14.09 6.37
C PHE A 383 29.88 -12.82 5.82
N ARG A 384 30.85 -12.22 6.54
CA ARG A 384 31.53 -11.02 6.06
C ARG A 384 32.30 -11.34 4.78
N PRO A 385 32.05 -10.61 3.67
CA PRO A 385 32.78 -10.85 2.44
C PRO A 385 34.26 -10.43 2.57
N ALA A 386 35.07 -10.83 1.59
CA ALA A 386 36.44 -10.38 1.46
C ALA A 386 36.51 -8.84 1.34
N ALA A 387 37.71 -8.27 1.55
CA ALA A 387 37.90 -6.83 1.43
C ALA A 387 37.51 -6.33 0.02
N PRO A 388 36.93 -5.11 -0.09
CA PRO A 388 36.60 -4.53 -1.38
C PRO A 388 37.86 -4.30 -2.23
N PRO A 389 37.72 -4.12 -3.56
CA PRO A 389 38.84 -3.82 -4.43
C PRO A 389 39.64 -2.61 -3.92
N ALA A 390 40.96 -2.76 -3.82
CA ALA A 390 41.81 -1.67 -3.36
C ALA A 390 41.73 -0.48 -4.34
N LEU A 391 41.80 0.76 -3.81
CA LEU A 391 41.62 1.98 -4.60
C LEU A 391 42.52 2.06 -5.84
N THR A 392 43.74 1.50 -5.78
CA THR A 392 44.72 1.54 -6.87
C THR A 392 44.47 0.48 -7.97
N THR A 393 43.41 -0.31 -7.88
CA THR A 393 43.13 -1.40 -8.83
C THR A 393 42.30 -0.94 -10.02
N ALA A 394 42.40 -1.66 -11.14
CA ALA A 394 41.58 -1.39 -12.32
C ALA A 394 40.09 -1.71 -12.08
N GLU A 395 39.79 -2.67 -11.21
CA GLU A 395 38.42 -3.05 -10.83
C GLU A 395 37.72 -1.92 -10.07
N TYR A 396 38.42 -1.31 -9.09
CA TYR A 396 37.93 -0.12 -8.41
C TYR A 396 37.66 1.03 -9.40
N ALA A 397 38.62 1.33 -10.28
CA ALA A 397 38.48 2.39 -11.26
C ALA A 397 37.28 2.18 -12.21
N ALA A 398 37.06 0.94 -12.66
CA ALA A 398 35.91 0.62 -13.51
C ALA A 398 34.57 0.85 -12.80
N SER A 399 34.48 0.49 -11.52
CA SER A 399 33.26 0.71 -10.72
C SER A 399 33.02 2.20 -10.43
N VAL A 400 34.08 2.99 -10.18
CA VAL A 400 33.97 4.44 -10.02
C VAL A 400 33.50 5.10 -11.32
N ASP A 401 34.07 4.72 -12.47
CA ASP A 401 33.64 5.24 -13.78
C ASP A 401 32.18 4.91 -14.09
N GLU A 402 31.74 3.68 -13.81
CA GLU A 402 30.36 3.28 -14.02
C GLU A 402 29.38 4.14 -13.20
N VAL A 403 29.65 4.30 -11.90
CA VAL A 403 28.81 5.13 -11.03
C VAL A 403 28.89 6.60 -11.44
N MET A 404 30.04 7.09 -11.88
CA MET A 404 30.18 8.46 -12.37
C MET A 404 29.29 8.72 -13.58
N ARG A 405 29.29 7.80 -14.57
CA ARG A 405 28.49 7.91 -15.80
C ARG A 405 27.00 7.73 -15.53
N LEU A 406 26.60 6.74 -14.74
CA LEU A 406 25.21 6.33 -14.59
C LEU A 406 24.52 6.85 -13.33
N GLY A 407 25.25 7.20 -12.28
CA GLY A 407 24.71 7.56 -10.97
C GLY A 407 24.53 9.06 -10.72
N GLY A 408 25.06 9.91 -11.60
CA GLY A 408 25.03 11.37 -11.42
C GLY A 408 23.63 11.97 -11.59
N VAL A 409 23.27 12.99 -10.80
CA VAL A 409 21.97 13.68 -10.90
C VAL A 409 21.70 14.22 -12.31
N ASP A 410 22.73 14.72 -12.98
CA ASP A 410 22.68 15.27 -14.35
C ASP A 410 23.24 14.30 -15.41
N SER A 411 23.18 12.98 -15.15
CA SER A 411 23.68 11.97 -16.10
C SER A 411 22.99 12.11 -17.46
N VAL A 412 23.81 12.11 -18.52
CA VAL A 412 23.36 12.09 -19.93
C VAL A 412 23.39 10.69 -20.53
N GLU A 413 23.92 9.70 -19.80
CA GLU A 413 24.01 8.30 -20.22
C GLU A 413 22.94 7.42 -19.58
N ARG A 414 22.52 7.73 -18.33
CA ARG A 414 21.45 7.01 -17.64
C ARG A 414 20.14 7.18 -18.41
N THR A 415 19.49 6.05 -18.71
CA THR A 415 18.19 6.03 -19.39
C THR A 415 17.04 6.41 -18.45
N ALA A 416 15.86 6.68 -19.01
CA ALA A 416 14.66 6.92 -18.23
C ALA A 416 14.30 5.71 -17.35
N ASP A 417 14.30 4.50 -17.90
CA ASP A 417 14.01 3.27 -17.13
C ASP A 417 15.03 3.05 -15.99
N GLN A 418 16.31 3.32 -16.20
CA GLN A 418 17.30 3.26 -15.11
C GLN A 418 17.05 4.30 -14.00
N THR A 419 16.46 5.45 -14.35
CA THR A 419 16.01 6.44 -13.34
C THR A 419 14.78 5.92 -12.59
N ASP A 420 13.83 5.30 -13.29
CA ASP A 420 12.65 4.67 -12.68
C ASP A 420 13.06 3.51 -11.75
N ILE A 421 14.05 2.70 -12.12
CA ILE A 421 14.65 1.66 -11.28
C ILE A 421 15.23 2.27 -9.99
N ALA A 422 16.00 3.36 -10.10
CA ALA A 422 16.58 4.03 -8.93
C ALA A 422 15.51 4.59 -7.99
N ILE A 423 14.43 5.16 -8.53
CA ILE A 423 13.31 5.72 -7.78
C ILE A 423 12.49 4.60 -7.11
N PHE A 424 12.21 3.53 -7.84
CA PHE A 424 11.42 2.39 -7.36
C PHE A 424 12.04 1.75 -6.12
N TRP A 425 13.35 1.53 -6.12
CA TRP A 425 14.09 0.93 -5.00
C TRP A 425 14.68 1.96 -4.03
N ALA A 426 14.29 3.25 -4.08
CA ALA A 426 14.94 4.28 -3.28
C ALA A 426 14.79 4.03 -1.76
N ASP A 427 13.57 3.70 -1.32
CA ASP A 427 13.18 3.29 0.04
C ASP A 427 13.78 4.14 1.18
N GLY A 428 13.77 5.46 1.01
CA GLY A 428 14.28 6.43 1.98
C GLY A 428 13.31 6.74 3.14
N GLY A 429 13.62 7.75 3.94
CA GLY A 429 12.73 8.19 5.04
C GLY A 429 11.33 8.58 4.55
N GLY A 430 10.31 8.24 5.35
CA GLY A 430 8.90 8.32 4.99
C GLY A 430 8.40 7.17 4.11
N THR A 431 9.13 6.05 4.08
CA THR A 431 8.72 4.78 3.47
C THR A 431 8.88 3.66 4.51
N PHE A 432 8.43 2.46 4.19
CA PHE A 432 8.71 1.29 5.03
C PHE A 432 10.16 0.73 4.92
N THR A 433 11.06 1.42 4.20
CA THR A 433 12.48 1.02 4.00
C THR A 433 12.64 -0.32 3.25
N PRO A 434 13.86 -0.76 2.87
CA PRO A 434 14.03 -1.96 2.03
C PRO A 434 13.45 -3.24 2.62
N PRO A 435 13.63 -3.54 3.93
CA PRO A 435 12.98 -4.68 4.56
C PRO A 435 11.45 -4.62 4.45
N GLY A 436 10.86 -3.43 4.59
CA GLY A 436 9.42 -3.25 4.43
C GLY A 436 8.95 -3.45 2.99
N HIS A 437 9.74 -3.04 1.99
CA HIS A 437 9.42 -3.26 0.58
C HIS A 437 9.37 -4.76 0.26
N TRP A 438 10.33 -5.54 0.75
CA TRP A 438 10.30 -7.00 0.59
C TRP A 438 9.13 -7.65 1.34
N ASN A 439 8.67 -7.09 2.47
CA ASN A 439 7.45 -7.54 3.13
C ASN A 439 6.17 -7.23 2.31
N GLN A 440 6.12 -6.08 1.64
CA GLN A 440 5.02 -5.75 0.72
C GLN A 440 5.00 -6.73 -0.46
N ILE A 441 6.15 -6.96 -1.11
CA ILE A 441 6.30 -7.92 -2.21
C ILE A 441 5.83 -9.31 -1.76
N ALA A 442 6.31 -9.80 -0.62
CA ALA A 442 5.91 -11.08 -0.07
C ALA A 442 4.41 -11.13 0.19
N SER A 443 3.83 -10.09 0.79
CA SER A 443 2.39 -10.04 1.08
C SER A 443 1.54 -10.07 -0.20
N ASP A 444 1.91 -9.32 -1.22
CA ASP A 444 1.18 -9.28 -2.49
C ASP A 444 1.19 -10.64 -3.18
N VAL A 445 2.32 -11.35 -3.15
CA VAL A 445 2.41 -12.72 -3.66
C VAL A 445 1.58 -13.69 -2.82
N LEU A 446 1.69 -13.65 -1.48
CA LEU A 446 0.97 -14.56 -0.57
C LEU A 446 -0.55 -14.38 -0.70
N VAL A 447 -1.03 -13.13 -0.81
CA VAL A 447 -2.44 -12.81 -1.07
C VAL A 447 -2.86 -13.29 -2.45
N GLY A 448 -2.06 -13.04 -3.49
CA GLY A 448 -2.33 -13.48 -4.86
C GLY A 448 -2.41 -15.00 -5.00
N GLN A 449 -1.58 -15.74 -4.25
CA GLN A 449 -1.59 -17.20 -4.20
C GLN A 449 -2.63 -17.77 -3.21
N GLN A 450 -3.33 -16.92 -2.45
CA GLN A 450 -4.30 -17.32 -1.42
C GLN A 450 -3.71 -18.30 -0.40
N GLN A 451 -2.48 -18.04 0.06
CA GLN A 451 -1.77 -18.93 0.99
C GLN A 451 -2.53 -19.05 2.34
N PRO A 452 -2.56 -20.24 2.96
CA PRO A 452 -3.13 -20.43 4.29
C PRO A 452 -2.44 -19.56 5.35
N LEU A 453 -3.13 -19.31 6.47
CA LEU A 453 -2.63 -18.45 7.54
C LEU A 453 -1.27 -18.91 8.08
N LEU A 454 -1.12 -20.18 8.44
CA LEU A 454 0.13 -20.72 8.98
C LEU A 454 1.30 -20.57 8.00
N GLU A 455 1.10 -20.86 6.71
CA GLU A 455 2.13 -20.71 5.67
C GLU A 455 2.50 -19.25 5.43
N THR A 456 1.51 -18.36 5.48
CA THR A 456 1.72 -16.92 5.36
C THR A 456 2.54 -16.39 6.53
N ALA A 457 2.16 -16.76 7.75
CA ALA A 457 2.88 -16.37 8.96
C ALA A 457 4.32 -16.91 8.97
N ARG A 458 4.50 -18.17 8.56
CA ARG A 458 5.84 -18.79 8.43
C ARG A 458 6.71 -18.06 7.42
N THR A 459 6.16 -17.74 6.26
CA THR A 459 6.89 -17.03 5.19
C THR A 459 7.34 -15.66 5.67
N LEU A 460 6.44 -14.88 6.28
CA LEU A 460 6.78 -13.56 6.82
C LEU A 460 7.76 -13.64 7.98
N ALA A 461 7.65 -14.63 8.88
CA ALA A 461 8.60 -14.84 9.96
C ALA A 461 10.01 -15.16 9.42
N LEU A 462 10.14 -16.18 8.55
CA LEU A 462 11.44 -16.56 7.96
C LEU A 462 12.09 -15.42 7.16
N LEU A 463 11.29 -14.71 6.35
CA LEU A 463 11.74 -13.56 5.59
C LEU A 463 12.38 -12.52 6.50
N ASN A 464 11.72 -12.17 7.59
CA ASN A 464 12.20 -11.12 8.48
C ASN A 464 13.34 -11.58 9.39
N LEU A 465 13.36 -12.84 9.84
CA LEU A 465 14.52 -13.41 10.55
C LEU A 465 15.77 -13.32 9.68
N ALA A 466 15.68 -13.72 8.41
CA ALA A 466 16.80 -13.63 7.47
C ALA A 466 17.22 -12.17 7.20
N MET A 467 16.26 -11.27 6.98
CA MET A 467 16.56 -9.86 6.73
C MET A 467 17.16 -9.16 7.95
N ALA A 468 16.76 -9.53 9.18
CA ALA A 468 17.37 -8.99 10.40
C ALA A 468 18.87 -9.30 10.44
N ASP A 469 19.25 -10.56 10.22
CA ASP A 469 20.66 -10.98 10.19
C ASP A 469 21.43 -10.40 9.00
N ALA A 470 20.81 -10.29 7.83
CA ALA A 470 21.38 -9.56 6.70
C ALA A 470 21.69 -8.09 7.05
N GLY A 471 20.83 -7.43 7.82
CA GLY A 471 21.07 -6.08 8.32
C GLY A 471 22.27 -6.01 9.27
N ILE A 472 22.39 -6.98 10.19
CA ILE A 472 23.52 -7.09 11.12
C ILE A 472 24.83 -7.33 10.35
N ALA A 473 24.86 -8.28 9.41
CA ALA A 473 26.02 -8.59 8.57
C ALA A 473 26.45 -7.42 7.68
N ALA A 474 25.49 -6.71 7.08
CA ALA A 474 25.79 -5.53 6.26
C ALA A 474 26.41 -4.41 7.10
N TRP A 475 25.87 -4.14 8.30
CA TRP A 475 26.42 -3.10 9.18
C TRP A 475 27.78 -3.46 9.77
N ASP A 476 27.99 -4.73 10.14
CA ASP A 476 29.29 -5.26 10.48
C ASP A 476 30.32 -4.96 9.36
N THR A 477 30.00 -5.35 8.13
CA THR A 477 30.89 -5.18 6.97
C THR A 477 31.21 -3.70 6.72
N LYS A 478 30.19 -2.83 6.79
CA LYS A 478 30.32 -1.37 6.61
C LYS A 478 31.31 -0.75 7.57
N TYR A 479 31.10 -1.00 8.86
CA TYR A 479 31.94 -0.39 9.89
C TYR A 479 33.28 -1.11 10.07
N HIS A 480 33.43 -2.33 9.53
CA HIS A 480 34.71 -3.05 9.46
C HIS A 480 35.64 -2.49 8.38
N TYR A 481 35.13 -2.27 7.15
CA TYR A 481 35.95 -1.85 6.01
C TYR A 481 36.02 -0.35 5.79
N ASP A 482 35.10 0.43 6.38
CA ASP A 482 35.16 1.89 6.41
C ASP A 482 35.28 2.58 5.04
N LEU A 483 34.72 1.97 3.98
CA LEU A 483 34.89 2.49 2.62
C LEU A 483 33.97 3.70 2.32
N TRP A 484 34.57 4.75 1.76
CA TRP A 484 33.90 5.97 1.32
C TRP A 484 32.81 5.76 0.26
N ARG A 485 31.90 6.72 0.17
CA ARG A 485 30.79 6.70 -0.79
C ARG A 485 31.22 7.17 -2.18
N PRO A 486 30.49 6.82 -3.25
CA PRO A 486 30.80 7.28 -4.61
C PRO A 486 30.94 8.79 -4.75
N ILE A 487 30.15 9.59 -4.01
CA ILE A 487 30.25 11.05 -4.02
C ILE A 487 31.66 11.53 -3.63
N ASP A 488 32.27 10.96 -2.59
CA ASP A 488 33.61 11.35 -2.16
C ASP A 488 34.67 10.75 -3.09
N ALA A 489 34.49 9.48 -3.49
CA ALA A 489 35.38 8.79 -4.41
C ALA A 489 35.55 9.53 -5.75
N ILE A 490 34.46 10.04 -6.32
CA ILE A 490 34.48 10.77 -7.60
C ILE A 490 34.97 12.21 -7.42
N GLN A 491 34.56 12.90 -6.36
CA GLN A 491 35.00 14.28 -6.12
C GLN A 491 36.48 14.38 -5.72
N ARG A 492 37.04 13.33 -5.14
CA ARG A 492 38.43 13.27 -4.64
C ARG A 492 39.25 12.18 -5.33
N ALA A 493 38.87 11.80 -6.55
CA ALA A 493 39.57 10.76 -7.31
C ALA A 493 41.07 11.07 -7.55
N ASP A 494 41.48 12.33 -7.52
CA ASP A 494 42.90 12.72 -7.61
C ASP A 494 43.72 12.36 -6.36
N GLU A 495 43.06 12.00 -5.25
CA GLU A 495 43.69 11.62 -3.98
C GLU A 495 43.83 10.09 -3.80
N ASP A 496 43.14 9.27 -4.59
CA ASP A 496 43.02 7.82 -4.39
C ASP A 496 44.26 7.01 -4.85
N GLY A 497 45.21 7.67 -5.51
CA GLY A 497 46.44 7.06 -6.02
C GLY A 497 46.25 6.23 -7.30
N ASN A 498 45.12 6.36 -8.00
CA ASN A 498 44.78 5.62 -9.19
C ASN A 498 44.68 6.53 -10.42
N ALA A 499 45.62 6.41 -11.36
CA ALA A 499 45.61 7.22 -12.58
C ALA A 499 44.46 6.89 -13.55
N ALA A 500 43.69 5.84 -13.28
CA ALA A 500 42.53 5.43 -14.09
C ALA A 500 41.19 5.99 -13.59
N THR A 501 41.15 6.62 -12.41
CA THR A 501 39.96 7.34 -11.94
C THR A 501 40.00 8.79 -12.40
N ALA A 502 38.82 9.35 -12.70
CA ALA A 502 38.68 10.72 -13.16
C ALA A 502 37.94 11.54 -12.11
N GLN A 503 38.51 12.69 -11.73
CA GLN A 503 37.89 13.58 -10.78
C GLN A 503 36.78 14.40 -11.43
N ASP A 504 35.64 14.49 -10.75
CA ASP A 504 34.64 15.52 -10.94
C ASP A 504 34.18 16.07 -9.59
N ALA A 505 34.76 17.21 -9.19
CA ALA A 505 34.47 17.87 -7.92
C ALA A 505 33.02 18.39 -7.81
N ALA A 506 32.33 18.56 -8.95
CA ALA A 506 30.93 19.00 -8.98
C ALA A 506 29.94 17.84 -9.03
N TRP A 507 30.39 16.60 -9.23
CA TRP A 507 29.54 15.43 -9.34
C TRP A 507 28.66 15.25 -8.10
N ARG A 508 27.37 14.96 -8.31
CA ARG A 508 26.40 14.66 -7.25
C ARG A 508 25.58 13.43 -7.63
N PRO A 509 25.27 12.53 -6.69
CA PRO A 509 24.44 11.37 -6.96
C PRO A 509 22.98 11.76 -7.20
N LEU A 510 22.25 10.92 -7.94
CA LEU A 510 20.80 11.05 -8.14
C LEU A 510 20.03 10.94 -6.81
N LEU A 511 20.36 9.92 -6.00
CA LEU A 511 19.79 9.72 -4.67
C LEU A 511 20.68 10.35 -3.61
N THR A 512 20.07 10.80 -2.51
CA THR A 512 20.83 11.32 -1.37
C THR A 512 21.67 10.21 -0.75
N SER A 513 22.97 10.46 -0.60
CA SER A 513 23.92 9.50 -0.01
C SER A 513 23.56 9.20 1.45
N PRO A 514 23.29 7.93 1.82
CA PRO A 514 22.97 7.57 3.20
C PRO A 514 24.19 7.66 4.15
N PRO A 515 23.98 7.97 5.44
CA PRO A 515 25.09 8.30 6.34
C PRO A 515 25.72 7.08 7.02
N PHE A 516 26.29 6.20 6.21
CA PHE A 516 27.06 5.03 6.62
C PHE A 516 28.03 4.63 5.49
N PRO A 517 29.11 3.88 5.77
CA PRO A 517 30.05 3.38 4.75
C PRO A 517 29.38 2.60 3.61
N THR A 518 30.03 2.55 2.45
CA THR A 518 29.43 1.98 1.23
C THR A 518 29.40 0.45 1.22
N TYR A 519 30.47 -0.22 1.65
CA TYR A 519 30.67 -1.64 1.43
C TYR A 519 30.22 -2.50 2.61
N THR A 520 29.30 -3.46 2.47
CA THR A 520 28.50 -3.80 1.28
C THR A 520 27.22 -2.98 1.20
N SER A 521 26.51 -3.07 0.07
CA SER A 521 25.20 -2.45 -0.10
C SER A 521 24.15 -3.12 0.80
N GLY A 522 23.59 -2.35 1.75
CA GLY A 522 22.57 -2.85 2.67
C GLY A 522 21.30 -3.29 1.94
N HIS A 523 20.85 -2.48 0.96
CA HIS A 523 19.74 -2.83 0.05
C HIS A 523 19.96 -4.17 -0.63
N SER A 524 21.15 -4.39 -1.19
CA SER A 524 21.51 -5.65 -1.85
C SER A 524 21.54 -6.82 -0.87
N THR A 525 21.99 -6.59 0.36
CA THR A 525 22.04 -7.63 1.40
C THR A 525 20.64 -8.05 1.87
N PHE A 526 19.74 -7.09 2.11
CA PHE A 526 18.33 -7.41 2.40
C PHE A 526 17.66 -8.12 1.22
N SER A 527 17.92 -7.65 0.00
CA SER A 527 17.32 -8.21 -1.22
C SER A 527 17.79 -9.63 -1.49
N GLY A 528 19.08 -9.92 -1.28
CA GLY A 528 19.61 -11.28 -1.38
C GLY A 528 19.00 -12.23 -0.35
N ALA A 529 18.80 -11.77 0.89
CA ALA A 529 18.15 -12.57 1.92
C ALA A 529 16.67 -12.85 1.60
N ALA A 530 15.95 -11.83 1.12
CA ALA A 530 14.56 -11.96 0.71
C ALA A 530 14.40 -12.87 -0.52
N ASP A 531 15.25 -12.71 -1.54
CA ASP A 531 15.33 -13.59 -2.71
C ASP A 531 15.49 -15.06 -2.28
N ALA A 532 16.52 -15.37 -1.49
CA ALA A 532 16.78 -16.74 -1.08
C ALA A 532 15.62 -17.38 -0.31
N VAL A 533 15.01 -16.65 0.64
CA VAL A 533 13.89 -17.18 1.43
C VAL A 533 12.62 -17.34 0.57
N LEU A 534 12.23 -16.31 -0.18
CA LEU A 534 10.99 -16.35 -0.95
C LEU A 534 11.07 -17.34 -2.11
N THR A 535 12.24 -17.45 -2.75
CA THR A 535 12.49 -18.46 -3.79
C THR A 535 12.36 -19.88 -3.22
N GLU A 536 12.97 -20.16 -2.07
CA GLU A 536 12.86 -21.49 -1.43
C GLU A 536 11.42 -21.85 -1.04
N LEU A 537 10.66 -20.88 -0.51
CA LEU A 537 9.31 -21.13 0.02
C LEU A 537 8.21 -21.10 -1.04
N LEU A 538 8.32 -20.22 -2.04
CA LEU A 538 7.26 -19.93 -3.01
C LEU A 538 7.62 -20.38 -4.44
N GLY A 539 8.90 -20.69 -4.70
CA GLY A 539 9.42 -21.22 -5.96
C GLY A 539 10.20 -20.21 -6.81
N ASP A 540 11.05 -20.74 -7.70
CA ASP A 540 12.01 -19.98 -8.51
C ASP A 540 11.42 -19.03 -9.56
N ASN A 541 10.19 -19.27 -10.03
CA ASN A 541 9.60 -18.55 -11.17
C ASN A 541 8.27 -17.88 -10.81
N VAL A 542 8.22 -17.27 -9.63
CA VAL A 542 7.06 -16.49 -9.19
C VAL A 542 7.12 -15.10 -9.81
N SER A 543 6.26 -14.86 -10.80
CA SER A 543 6.09 -13.53 -11.38
C SER A 543 5.15 -12.69 -10.52
N PHE A 544 5.51 -11.43 -10.32
CA PHE A 544 4.73 -10.47 -9.56
C PHE A 544 4.91 -9.06 -10.08
N THR A 545 3.98 -8.19 -9.72
CA THR A 545 4.04 -6.75 -9.96
C THR A 545 4.06 -6.05 -8.62
N SER A 546 4.98 -5.10 -8.46
CA SER A 546 5.09 -4.27 -7.27
C SER A 546 5.12 -2.79 -7.68
N GLN A 547 4.80 -1.91 -6.75
CA GLN A 547 4.80 -0.47 -6.94
C GLN A 547 5.64 0.17 -5.86
N THR A 548 6.33 1.27 -6.19
CA THR A 548 6.96 2.14 -5.18
C THR A 548 5.97 2.41 -4.06
N ASP A 549 6.45 2.49 -2.82
CA ASP A 549 5.61 2.89 -1.69
C ASP A 549 4.93 4.23 -1.99
N ALA A 550 3.67 4.19 -2.43
CA ALA A 550 2.86 5.32 -2.87
C ALA A 550 1.85 5.75 -1.80
N PHE A 551 2.03 5.30 -0.55
CA PHE A 551 1.03 5.43 0.49
C PHE A 551 0.70 6.89 0.77
N ALA A 552 -0.58 7.24 0.61
CA ALA A 552 -1.12 8.60 0.66
C ALA A 552 -2.17 8.72 1.77
N SER A 553 -1.86 8.24 2.98
CA SER A 553 -2.76 8.42 4.13
C SER A 553 -2.97 9.91 4.45
N PRO A 554 -4.17 10.33 4.91
CA PRO A 554 -4.44 11.71 5.29
C PRO A 554 -3.41 12.22 6.31
N GLY A 555 -2.64 13.24 5.93
CA GLY A 555 -1.59 13.83 6.78
C GLY A 555 -0.18 13.26 6.58
N GLN A 556 -0.04 12.17 5.82
CA GLN A 556 1.25 11.64 5.39
C GLN A 556 1.64 12.17 4.00
N ARG A 557 2.94 12.18 3.73
CA ARG A 557 3.56 12.79 2.55
C ARG A 557 2.79 12.43 1.28
N PRO A 558 2.15 13.39 0.57
CA PRO A 558 1.76 13.12 -0.80
C PRO A 558 3.07 12.98 -1.58
N LEU A 559 3.41 11.75 -1.97
CA LEU A 559 4.32 11.59 -3.08
C LEU A 559 3.67 12.25 -4.28
N ASP A 560 4.47 13.02 -5.03
CA ASP A 560 4.06 13.44 -6.36
C ASP A 560 3.63 12.17 -7.11
N PRO A 561 2.37 12.05 -7.59
CA PRO A 561 1.91 10.84 -8.27
C PRO A 561 2.78 10.44 -9.46
N SER A 562 3.57 11.37 -10.01
CA SER A 562 4.56 11.07 -11.06
C SER A 562 5.78 10.28 -10.58
N LEU A 563 5.99 10.12 -9.26
CA LEU A 563 7.06 9.33 -8.66
C LEU A 563 6.63 7.90 -8.31
N VAL A 564 5.38 7.56 -8.57
CA VAL A 564 4.85 6.22 -8.36
C VAL A 564 5.23 5.35 -9.57
N VAL A 565 6.20 4.46 -9.38
CA VAL A 565 6.69 3.55 -10.42
C VAL A 565 6.13 2.15 -10.17
N THR A 566 5.62 1.50 -11.20
CA THR A 566 5.19 0.10 -11.15
C THR A 566 6.16 -0.76 -11.94
N ARG A 567 6.62 -1.86 -11.35
CA ARG A 567 7.56 -2.80 -11.98
C ARG A 567 7.01 -4.23 -11.90
N THR A 568 7.31 -5.00 -12.94
CA THR A 568 6.93 -6.42 -13.04
C THR A 568 8.18 -7.26 -13.15
N PHE A 569 8.24 -8.31 -12.35
CA PHE A 569 9.37 -9.23 -12.27
C PHE A 569 8.88 -10.64 -12.60
N ALA A 570 9.75 -11.45 -13.20
CA ALA A 570 9.55 -12.86 -13.46
C ALA A 570 9.97 -13.75 -12.28
N SER A 571 10.79 -13.22 -11.37
CA SER A 571 11.27 -13.94 -10.17
C SER A 571 11.72 -12.97 -9.06
N PHE A 572 11.85 -13.46 -7.84
CA PHE A 572 12.46 -12.71 -6.74
C PHE A 572 13.94 -12.41 -6.98
N THR A 573 14.65 -13.32 -7.64
CA THR A 573 16.05 -13.14 -8.03
C THR A 573 16.22 -11.95 -8.97
N GLU A 574 15.37 -11.82 -9.99
CA GLU A 574 15.39 -10.65 -10.89
C GLU A 574 15.13 -9.35 -10.13
N ALA A 575 14.15 -9.34 -9.22
CA ALA A 575 13.87 -8.17 -8.39
C ALA A 575 15.05 -7.81 -7.48
N ALA A 576 15.73 -8.79 -6.88
CA ALA A 576 16.89 -8.53 -6.02
C ALA A 576 18.11 -8.04 -6.82
N GLU A 577 18.35 -8.58 -8.00
CA GLU A 577 19.40 -8.10 -8.91
C GLU A 577 19.13 -6.66 -9.35
N GLU A 578 17.89 -6.33 -9.69
CA GLU A 578 17.51 -4.96 -10.03
C GLU A 578 17.61 -4.01 -8.84
N ALA A 579 17.25 -4.47 -7.63
CA ALA A 579 17.46 -3.70 -6.40
C ALA A 579 18.93 -3.36 -6.18
N GLY A 580 19.87 -4.26 -6.53
CA GLY A 580 21.31 -3.98 -6.58
C GLY A 580 21.66 -2.92 -7.62
N LEU A 581 21.26 -3.11 -8.88
CA LEU A 581 21.52 -2.17 -9.98
C LEU A 581 20.99 -0.76 -9.69
N SER A 582 19.85 -0.66 -9.00
CA SER A 582 19.26 0.62 -8.59
C SER A 582 20.23 1.50 -7.81
N ARG A 583 21.18 0.91 -7.09
CA ARG A 583 22.12 1.66 -6.24
C ARG A 583 23.24 2.30 -7.04
N ILE A 584 23.59 1.71 -8.20
CA ILE A 584 24.50 2.28 -9.20
C ILE A 584 23.79 3.44 -9.89
N PHE A 585 22.57 3.23 -10.38
CA PHE A 585 21.78 4.28 -11.05
C PHE A 585 21.42 5.44 -10.11
N GLY A 586 21.27 5.15 -8.81
CA GLY A 586 21.11 6.13 -7.75
C GLY A 586 22.39 6.86 -7.34
N GLY A 587 23.56 6.38 -7.76
CA GLY A 587 24.85 7.01 -7.48
C GLY A 587 25.41 6.79 -6.07
N ILE A 588 24.97 5.77 -5.35
CA ILE A 588 25.23 5.64 -3.91
C ILE A 588 25.96 4.35 -3.50
N HIS A 589 26.19 3.44 -4.44
CA HIS A 589 27.01 2.23 -4.27
C HIS A 589 27.78 1.89 -5.55
N PHE A 590 28.89 1.17 -5.39
CA PHE A 590 29.65 0.55 -6.47
C PHE A 590 29.09 -0.84 -6.81
N ASP A 591 29.41 -1.38 -7.98
CA ASP A 591 28.97 -2.73 -8.38
C ASP A 591 29.43 -3.81 -7.37
N PHE A 592 30.70 -3.75 -6.94
CA PHE A 592 31.23 -4.69 -5.93
C PHE A 592 30.51 -4.59 -4.57
N ASP A 593 29.92 -3.44 -4.21
CA ASP A 593 29.10 -3.32 -3.00
C ASP A 593 27.83 -4.17 -3.13
N ASN A 594 27.24 -4.18 -4.33
CA ASN A 594 25.99 -4.86 -4.63
C ASN A 594 26.19 -6.36 -4.77
N THR A 595 27.19 -6.80 -5.54
CA THR A 595 27.50 -8.23 -5.71
C THR A 595 27.76 -8.90 -4.37
N ALA A 596 28.69 -8.35 -3.58
CA ALA A 596 29.02 -8.90 -2.27
C ALA A 596 27.85 -8.82 -1.28
N GLY A 597 27.03 -7.77 -1.37
CA GLY A 597 25.80 -7.65 -0.58
C GLY A 597 24.79 -8.74 -0.92
N LEU A 598 24.47 -8.93 -2.21
CA LEU A 598 23.55 -9.97 -2.68
C LEU A 598 24.02 -11.37 -2.25
N ASP A 599 25.31 -11.67 -2.40
CA ASP A 599 25.89 -12.96 -2.03
C ASP A 599 25.80 -13.20 -0.52
N THR A 600 26.12 -12.19 0.30
CA THR A 600 25.99 -12.24 1.76
C THR A 600 24.55 -12.49 2.18
N GLY A 601 23.62 -11.73 1.60
CA GLY A 601 22.18 -11.88 1.87
C GLY A 601 21.67 -13.26 1.51
N ARG A 602 22.00 -13.75 0.30
CA ARG A 602 21.56 -15.08 -0.17
C ARG A 602 22.10 -16.21 0.70
N ALA A 603 23.34 -16.11 1.17
CA ALA A 603 23.92 -17.08 2.08
C ALA A 603 23.14 -17.15 3.41
N ILE A 604 22.84 -16.01 4.01
CA ILE A 604 22.04 -15.92 5.26
C ILE A 604 20.61 -16.43 5.03
N GLY A 605 19.95 -15.99 3.95
CA GLY A 605 18.58 -16.42 3.62
C GLY A 605 18.48 -17.92 3.37
N THR A 606 19.47 -18.51 2.68
CA THR A 606 19.57 -19.96 2.50
C THR A 606 19.70 -20.69 3.84
N GLN A 607 20.52 -20.17 4.75
CA GLN A 607 20.66 -20.75 6.08
C GLN A 607 19.37 -20.64 6.89
N ALA A 608 18.69 -19.50 6.85
CA ALA A 608 17.41 -19.29 7.53
C ALA A 608 16.37 -20.31 7.06
N ALA A 609 16.18 -20.43 5.75
CA ALA A 609 15.20 -21.35 5.18
C ALA A 609 15.51 -22.83 5.50
N ALA A 610 16.80 -23.18 5.61
CA ALA A 610 17.23 -24.54 5.91
C ALA A 610 17.14 -24.92 7.40
N THR A 611 17.27 -23.96 8.31
CA THR A 611 17.49 -24.24 9.75
C THR A 611 16.37 -23.77 10.66
N MET A 612 15.58 -22.78 10.24
CA MET A 612 14.54 -22.16 11.08
C MET A 612 13.15 -22.61 10.66
N LEU A 613 12.23 -22.64 11.64
CA LEU A 613 10.80 -22.90 11.44
C LEU A 613 10.52 -24.14 10.57
N ARG A 614 11.24 -25.24 10.83
CA ARG A 614 11.19 -26.44 9.97
C ARG A 614 9.89 -27.21 10.19
N PRO A 615 9.39 -27.96 9.19
CA PRO A 615 8.26 -28.85 9.40
C PRO A 615 8.54 -29.82 10.54
N LEU A 616 7.55 -30.05 11.41
CA LEU A 616 7.65 -31.11 12.41
C LEU A 616 7.56 -32.47 11.71
N ASP A 617 8.50 -33.37 12.02
CA ASP A 617 8.40 -34.76 11.60
C ASP A 617 7.10 -35.37 12.17
N GLY A 618 6.20 -35.77 11.28
CA GLY A 618 4.86 -36.27 11.62
C GLY A 618 4.82 -37.62 12.35
#